data_AF-A0A9Q0E8U5-F1
#
_entry.id   AF-A0A9Q0E8U5-F1
#
_cell.length_a   1.000
_cell.length_b   1.000
_cell.length_c   1.000
_cell.angle_alpha   90.00
_cell.angle_beta   90.00
_cell.angle_gamma   90.00
#
_symmetry.space_group_name_H-M   'P 1'
#
loop_
_entity.id
_entity.type
_entity.pdbx_description
1 polymer ?
#
loop_
_entity_poly.entity_id
_entity_poly.type
_entity_poly.pdbx_seq_one_letter_code
_entity_poly.pdbx_strand_id
1 'polypeptide(L)'
;MLNWILTLVLLCSAVGSVRSCDWLRIYGDLSNDSMSLLDQMPEEKLVFISDSLIQISQLYHHENLSSVPWNQNKTDLFLLTMDRQAREMNSCVTANKLRAKRTHTEADTQTHLKLSHYYKKLFRSTVHKMGGSVASWELIRKESKVHLEMLDLLQVTIPRPAKSG
;
A
#
# COMPACT_ATOMS: atom_id res chain seq x y z
N MET A 1 10.52 32.10 35.30
CA MET A 1 10.74 31.62 33.92
C MET A 1 9.93 30.34 33.67
N LEU A 2 8.59 30.45 33.63
CA LEU A 2 7.65 29.33 33.44
C LEU A 2 6.39 29.75 32.65
N ASN A 3 6.40 30.96 32.08
CA ASN A 3 5.22 31.55 31.42
C ASN A 3 5.28 31.45 29.88
N TRP A 4 6.37 30.92 29.33
CA TRP A 4 6.66 30.91 27.88
C TRP A 4 6.52 29.49 27.28
N ILE A 5 6.47 28.46 28.13
CA ILE A 5 6.16 27.08 27.72
C ILE A 5 4.64 26.93 27.51
N LEU A 6 3.81 27.62 28.31
CA LEU A 6 2.35 27.60 28.16
C LEU A 6 1.86 28.28 26.86
N THR A 7 2.56 29.31 26.39
CA THR A 7 2.24 29.98 25.12
C THR A 7 2.55 29.13 23.89
N LEU A 8 3.53 28.22 23.97
CA LEU A 8 3.82 27.25 22.90
C LEU A 8 2.77 26.13 22.84
N VAL A 9 2.23 25.71 23.99
CA VAL A 9 1.16 24.69 24.04
C VAL A 9 -0.18 25.26 23.55
N LEU A 10 -0.45 26.55 23.77
CA LEU A 10 -1.68 27.21 23.29
C LEU A 10 -1.65 27.60 21.80
N LEU A 11 -0.51 27.53 21.12
CA LEU A 11 -0.41 27.76 19.68
C LEU A 11 -0.62 26.51 18.82
N CYS A 12 -0.74 25.32 19.44
CA CYS A 12 -1.14 24.11 18.72
C CYS A 12 -2.62 24.09 18.31
N SER A 13 -3.45 24.99 18.86
CA SER A 13 -4.90 24.99 18.61
C SER A 13 -5.38 26.02 17.57
N ALA A 14 -4.50 26.87 17.02
CA ALA A 14 -4.92 27.97 16.13
C ALA A 14 -4.40 27.93 14.68
N VAL A 15 -3.58 26.95 14.29
CA VAL A 15 -3.13 26.81 12.88
C VAL A 15 -3.19 25.36 12.42
N GLY A 16 -4.25 25.03 11.68
CA GLY A 16 -4.26 24.00 10.62
C GLY A 16 -3.95 22.54 10.94
N SER A 17 -3.74 22.13 12.19
CA SER A 17 -3.13 20.82 12.50
C SER A 17 -4.11 19.68 12.83
N VAL A 18 -5.43 19.92 12.80
CA VAL A 18 -6.43 18.91 13.18
C VAL A 18 -6.60 17.79 12.13
N ARG A 19 -6.15 17.98 10.89
CA ARG A 19 -6.25 16.95 9.83
C ARG A 19 -5.29 15.78 9.98
N SER A 20 -4.23 15.90 10.79
CA SER A 20 -3.23 14.83 10.97
C SER A 20 -3.72 13.68 11.85
N CYS A 21 -4.68 13.93 12.75
CA CYS A 21 -5.18 12.92 13.69
C CYS A 21 -6.27 12.02 13.10
N ASP A 22 -7.10 12.57 12.19
CA ASP A 22 -8.09 11.76 11.46
C ASP A 22 -7.43 10.72 10.55
N TRP A 23 -6.29 11.08 9.94
CA TRP A 23 -5.50 10.14 9.15
C TRP A 23 -4.99 8.97 9.98
N LEU A 24 -4.46 9.19 11.19
CA LEU A 24 -3.95 8.09 12.03
C LEU A 24 -5.06 7.12 12.45
N ARG A 25 -6.26 7.61 12.71
CA ARG A 25 -7.43 6.77 13.00
C ARG A 25 -7.87 5.99 11.76
N ILE A 26 -7.96 6.66 10.61
CA ILE A 26 -8.29 6.03 9.32
C ILE A 26 -7.22 4.99 8.95
N TYR A 27 -5.95 5.29 9.17
CA TYR A 27 -4.81 4.39 8.95
C TYR A 27 -4.89 3.17 9.86
N GLY A 28 -5.22 3.33 11.14
CA GLY A 28 -5.43 2.21 12.05
C GLY A 28 -6.49 1.24 11.54
N ASP A 29 -7.65 1.76 11.15
CA ASP A 29 -8.73 0.95 10.56
C ASP A 29 -8.27 0.26 9.26
N LEU A 30 -7.56 0.99 8.40
CA LEU A 30 -7.05 0.52 7.11
C LEU A 30 -5.97 -0.58 7.28
N SER A 31 -5.00 -0.38 8.18
CA SER A 31 -3.89 -1.30 8.43
C SER A 31 -4.37 -2.63 9.02
N ASN A 32 -5.40 -2.59 9.88
CA ASN A 32 -6.02 -3.79 10.44
C ASN A 32 -6.66 -4.67 9.36
N ASP A 33 -7.29 -4.07 8.35
CA ASP A 33 -7.84 -4.83 7.22
C ASP A 33 -6.73 -5.59 6.49
N SER A 34 -5.60 -4.93 6.20
CA SER A 34 -4.43 -5.55 5.56
C SER A 34 -3.80 -6.64 6.42
N MET A 35 -3.70 -6.44 7.73
CA MET A 35 -3.12 -7.41 8.65
C MET A 35 -3.98 -8.68 8.78
N SER A 36 -5.30 -8.53 8.83
CA SER A 36 -6.24 -9.66 8.90
C SER A 36 -6.17 -10.59 7.68
N LEU A 37 -5.74 -10.05 6.53
CA LEU A 37 -5.53 -10.82 5.29
C LEU A 37 -4.22 -11.61 5.34
N LEU A 38 -3.22 -11.15 6.10
CA LEU A 38 -1.89 -11.77 6.19
C LEU A 38 -1.88 -13.00 7.10
N ASP A 39 -2.73 -13.01 8.12
CA ASP A 39 -2.87 -14.12 9.07
C ASP A 39 -3.47 -15.39 8.44
N GLN A 40 -4.01 -15.33 7.21
CA GLN A 40 -4.86 -16.39 6.70
C GLN A 40 -4.18 -17.57 5.98
N MET A 41 -3.10 -17.49 5.15
CA MET A 41 -2.49 -18.74 4.58
C MET A 41 -1.23 -18.60 3.70
N PRO A 42 -0.38 -19.65 3.57
CA PRO A 42 0.93 -19.59 2.90
C PRO A 42 0.94 -19.49 1.37
N GLU A 43 -0.03 -20.05 0.64
CA GLU A 43 -0.13 -19.88 -0.82
C GLU A 43 -0.95 -18.63 -1.19
N GLU A 44 -1.89 -18.26 -0.33
CA GLU A 44 -2.61 -17.01 -0.39
C GLU A 44 -1.66 -15.81 -0.24
N LYS A 45 -0.53 -15.96 0.46
CA LYS A 45 0.54 -14.95 0.51
C LYS A 45 1.08 -14.56 -0.86
N LEU A 46 1.26 -15.51 -1.78
CA LEU A 46 1.76 -15.19 -3.12
C LEU A 46 0.73 -14.40 -3.92
N VAL A 47 -0.54 -14.79 -3.84
CA VAL A 47 -1.66 -14.06 -4.46
C VAL A 47 -1.78 -12.67 -3.84
N PHE A 48 -1.73 -12.57 -2.52
CA PHE A 48 -1.80 -11.32 -1.79
C PHE A 48 -0.65 -10.37 -2.13
N ILE A 49 0.59 -10.87 -2.23
CA ILE A 49 1.75 -10.07 -2.66
C ILE A 49 1.53 -9.56 -4.08
N SER A 50 1.12 -10.45 -5.00
CA SER A 50 0.82 -10.08 -6.38
C SER A 50 -0.22 -8.96 -6.46
N ASP A 51 -1.37 -9.15 -5.81
CA ASP A 51 -2.47 -8.19 -5.83
C ASP A 51 -2.07 -6.87 -5.16
N SER A 52 -1.28 -6.92 -4.08
CA SER A 52 -0.76 -5.72 -3.41
C SER A 52 0.16 -4.91 -4.30
N LEU A 53 1.08 -5.56 -5.03
CA LEU A 53 1.97 -4.88 -5.97
C LEU A 53 1.19 -4.20 -7.09
N ILE A 54 0.16 -4.86 -7.63
CA ILE A 54 -0.73 -4.28 -8.65
C ILE A 54 -1.44 -3.05 -8.09
N GLN A 55 -2.02 -3.16 -6.90
CA GLN A 55 -2.77 -2.06 -6.31
C GLN A 55 -1.86 -0.86 -5.95
N ILE A 56 -0.65 -1.11 -5.44
CA ILE A 56 0.34 -0.04 -5.17
C ILE A 56 0.75 0.64 -6.48
N SER A 57 1.06 -0.11 -7.54
CA SER A 57 1.36 0.46 -8.86
C SER A 57 0.22 1.37 -9.33
N GLN A 58 -1.03 0.90 -9.25
CA GLN A 58 -2.21 1.65 -9.70
C GLN A 58 -2.40 2.99 -8.95
N LEU A 59 -2.02 3.09 -7.67
CA LEU A 59 -2.10 4.35 -6.92
C LEU A 59 -1.40 5.51 -7.62
N TYR A 60 -0.24 5.25 -8.23
CA TYR A 60 0.57 6.27 -8.88
C TYR A 60 0.16 6.54 -10.33
N HIS A 61 -0.60 5.63 -10.94
CA HIS A 61 -1.15 5.79 -12.29
C HIS A 61 -2.53 6.46 -12.31
N HIS A 62 -3.19 6.62 -11.15
CA HIS A 62 -4.55 7.16 -11.09
C HIS A 62 -4.68 8.65 -11.45
N GLU A 63 -3.66 9.47 -11.19
CA GLU A 63 -3.71 10.92 -11.32
C GLU A 63 -2.36 11.48 -11.77
N ASN A 64 -2.35 12.74 -12.22
CA ASN A 64 -1.12 13.40 -12.62
C ASN A 64 -0.24 13.74 -11.40
N LEU A 65 1.00 13.25 -11.42
CA LEU A 65 2.03 13.55 -10.41
C LEU A 65 2.66 14.95 -10.61
N SER A 66 2.08 15.82 -11.44
CA SER A 66 2.62 17.17 -11.73
C SER A 66 2.67 18.09 -10.51
N SER A 67 1.85 17.85 -9.48
CA SER A 67 1.82 18.65 -8.26
C SER A 67 3.00 18.36 -7.32
N VAL A 68 3.70 17.22 -7.50
CA VAL A 68 4.78 16.82 -6.60
C VAL A 68 6.15 17.17 -7.17
N PRO A 69 7.07 17.75 -6.37
CA PRO A 69 8.42 18.13 -6.82
C PRO A 69 9.38 16.94 -6.83
N TRP A 70 8.88 15.73 -7.06
CA TRP A 70 9.66 14.51 -7.00
C TRP A 70 10.61 14.42 -8.19
N ASN A 71 11.76 13.79 -8.00
CA ASN A 71 12.71 13.63 -9.09
C ASN A 71 12.12 12.70 -10.17
N GLN A 72 11.83 13.24 -11.35
CA GLN A 72 11.14 12.53 -12.42
C GLN A 72 11.82 11.19 -12.77
N ASN A 73 13.14 11.18 -12.99
CA ASN A 73 13.87 9.96 -13.33
C ASN A 73 13.75 8.87 -12.24
N LYS A 74 13.80 9.27 -10.95
CA LYS A 74 13.62 8.33 -9.85
C LYS A 74 12.18 7.83 -9.74
N THR A 75 11.20 8.70 -9.97
CA THR A 75 9.78 8.34 -10.01
C THR A 75 9.51 7.36 -11.15
N ASP A 76 10.00 7.64 -12.35
CA ASP A 76 9.83 6.78 -13.52
C ASP A 76 10.49 5.41 -13.28
N LEU A 77 11.71 5.39 -12.74
CA LEU A 77 12.39 4.14 -12.39
C LEU A 77 11.62 3.34 -11.34
N PHE A 78 11.05 4.00 -10.34
CA PHE A 78 10.20 3.36 -9.34
C PHE A 78 8.96 2.74 -9.98
N LEU A 79 8.22 3.47 -10.82
CA LEU A 79 7.03 2.96 -11.49
C LEU A 79 7.34 1.80 -12.43
N LEU A 80 8.40 1.91 -13.23
CA LEU A 80 8.88 0.81 -14.09
C LEU A 80 9.20 -0.45 -13.27
N THR A 81 9.82 -0.28 -12.10
CA THR A 81 10.16 -1.40 -11.21
C THR A 81 8.92 -2.03 -10.61
N MET A 82 7.99 -1.22 -10.10
CA MET A 82 6.71 -1.68 -9.54
C MET A 82 5.88 -2.43 -10.57
N ASP A 83 5.74 -1.88 -11.78
CA ASP A 83 4.99 -2.50 -12.85
C ASP A 83 5.62 -3.83 -13.27
N ARG A 84 6.95 -3.90 -13.31
CA ARG A 84 7.68 -5.14 -13.59
C ARG A 84 7.45 -6.19 -12.50
N GLN A 85 7.62 -5.82 -11.23
CA GLN A 85 7.40 -6.72 -10.10
C GLN A 85 5.98 -7.26 -10.08
N ALA A 86 4.98 -6.40 -10.27
CA ALA A 86 3.57 -6.79 -10.35
C ALA A 86 3.31 -7.78 -11.51
N ARG A 87 3.83 -7.51 -12.71
CA ARG A 87 3.67 -8.39 -13.87
C ARG A 87 4.34 -9.75 -13.68
N GLU A 88 5.59 -9.76 -13.25
CA GLU A 88 6.36 -10.99 -13.05
C GLU A 88 5.75 -11.86 -11.93
N MET A 89 5.33 -11.23 -10.83
CA MET A 89 4.65 -11.94 -9.73
C MET A 89 3.30 -12.51 -10.17
N ASN A 90 2.46 -11.73 -10.86
CA ASN A 90 1.17 -12.20 -11.36
C ASN A 90 1.31 -13.36 -12.35
N SER A 91 2.33 -13.31 -13.21
CA SER A 91 2.69 -14.42 -14.09
C SER A 91 3.05 -15.69 -13.29
N CYS A 92 3.86 -15.55 -12.23
CA CYS A 92 4.22 -16.65 -11.34
C CYS A 92 2.98 -17.26 -10.64
N VAL A 93 2.12 -16.42 -10.06
CA VAL A 93 0.87 -16.84 -9.42
C VAL A 93 -0.03 -17.58 -10.42
N THR A 94 -0.19 -17.04 -11.63
CA THR A 94 -1.00 -17.66 -12.68
C THR A 94 -0.43 -19.03 -13.08
N ALA A 95 0.88 -19.12 -13.30
CA ALA A 95 1.54 -20.39 -13.62
C ALA A 95 1.39 -21.43 -12.51
N ASN A 96 1.50 -21.03 -11.24
CA ASN A 96 1.31 -21.92 -10.09
C ASN A 96 -0.14 -22.41 -9.99
N LYS A 97 -1.14 -21.52 -10.16
CA LYS A 97 -2.57 -21.91 -10.20
C LYS A 97 -2.83 -22.95 -11.30
N LEU A 98 -2.28 -22.73 -12.50
CA LEU A 98 -2.39 -23.67 -13.62
C LEU A 98 -1.76 -25.03 -13.30
N ARG A 99 -0.54 -25.05 -12.74
CA ARG A 99 0.15 -26.29 -12.34
C ARG A 99 -0.58 -27.07 -11.26
N ALA A 100 -1.10 -26.37 -10.27
CA ALA A 100 -1.88 -26.95 -9.18
C ALA A 100 -3.32 -27.31 -9.60
N LYS A 101 -3.71 -27.04 -10.86
CA LYS A 101 -5.08 -27.20 -11.38
C LYS A 101 -6.13 -26.52 -10.50
N ARG A 102 -5.78 -25.41 -9.83
CA ARG A 102 -6.71 -24.67 -8.98
C ARG A 102 -7.50 -23.67 -9.79
N THR A 103 -8.80 -23.68 -9.58
CA THR A 103 -9.71 -22.60 -10.01
C THR A 103 -9.73 -21.51 -8.94
N HIS A 104 -10.08 -20.29 -9.35
CA HIS A 104 -10.29 -19.18 -8.42
C HIS A 104 -11.38 -19.56 -7.41
N THR A 105 -11.09 -19.39 -6.12
CA THR A 105 -12.05 -19.69 -5.05
C THR A 105 -12.81 -18.43 -4.64
N GLU A 106 -13.95 -18.59 -3.98
CA GLU A 106 -14.70 -17.47 -3.38
C GLU A 106 -13.85 -16.74 -2.33
N ALA A 107 -13.02 -17.46 -1.58
CA ALA A 107 -12.08 -16.90 -0.62
C ALA A 107 -11.04 -16.00 -1.29
N ASP A 108 -10.43 -16.46 -2.39
CA ASP A 108 -9.49 -15.64 -3.18
C ASP A 108 -10.15 -14.36 -3.69
N THR A 109 -11.39 -14.50 -4.19
CA THR A 109 -12.18 -13.38 -4.72
C THR A 109 -12.45 -12.34 -3.63
N GLN A 110 -12.81 -12.80 -2.42
CA GLN A 110 -13.08 -11.94 -1.28
C GLN A 110 -11.84 -11.18 -0.82
N THR A 111 -10.68 -11.85 -0.74
CA THR A 111 -9.40 -11.21 -0.39
C THR A 111 -9.02 -10.12 -1.40
N HIS A 112 -9.11 -10.42 -2.69
CA HIS A 112 -8.88 -9.44 -3.75
C HIS A 112 -9.83 -8.22 -3.64
N LEU A 113 -11.12 -8.45 -3.38
CA LEU A 113 -12.09 -7.37 -3.20
C LEU A 113 -11.79 -6.48 -1.98
N LYS A 114 -11.43 -7.09 -0.84
CA LYS A 114 -11.06 -6.35 0.38
C LYS A 114 -9.82 -5.48 0.13
N LEU A 115 -8.79 -6.04 -0.48
CA LEU A 115 -7.56 -5.32 -0.80
C LEU A 115 -7.83 -4.18 -1.80
N SER A 116 -8.61 -4.44 -2.85
CA SER A 116 -9.02 -3.42 -3.81
C SER A 116 -9.80 -2.28 -3.12
N HIS A 117 -10.70 -2.64 -2.20
CA HIS A 117 -11.45 -1.67 -1.42
C HIS A 117 -10.54 -0.82 -0.53
N TYR A 118 -9.58 -1.44 0.17
CA TYR A 118 -8.58 -0.77 0.98
C TYR A 118 -7.85 0.32 0.18
N TYR A 119 -7.29 -0.01 -0.98
CA TYR A 119 -6.49 0.94 -1.77
C TYR A 119 -7.34 2.04 -2.41
N LYS A 120 -8.57 1.71 -2.82
CA LYS A 120 -9.54 2.72 -3.28
C LYS A 120 -9.92 3.69 -2.16
N LYS A 121 -10.12 3.20 -0.94
CA LYS A 121 -10.42 4.01 0.24
C LYS A 121 -9.23 4.88 0.63
N LEU A 122 -8.02 4.32 0.61
CA LEU A 122 -6.76 5.03 0.80
C LEU A 122 -6.65 6.22 -0.15
N PHE A 123 -6.75 5.97 -1.46
CA PHE A 123 -6.63 7.02 -2.48
C PHE A 123 -7.71 8.09 -2.34
N ARG A 124 -8.97 7.69 -2.14
CA ARG A 124 -10.10 8.62 -1.95
C ARG A 124 -9.94 9.48 -0.70
N SER A 125 -9.48 8.89 0.40
CA SER A 125 -9.37 9.60 1.69
C SER A 125 -8.16 10.53 1.77
N THR A 126 -7.15 10.31 0.92
CA THR A 126 -5.93 11.10 0.84
C THR A 126 -5.96 12.01 -0.38
N VAL A 127 -5.53 11.53 -1.55
CA VAL A 127 -5.34 12.29 -2.78
C VAL A 127 -6.62 13.04 -3.18
N HIS A 128 -7.76 12.35 -3.31
CA HIS A 128 -9.00 13.04 -3.72
C HIS A 128 -9.47 14.08 -2.70
N LYS A 129 -9.61 13.70 -1.42
CA LYS A 129 -10.11 14.62 -0.38
C LYS A 129 -9.17 15.79 -0.08
N MET A 130 -7.87 15.62 -0.31
CA MET A 130 -6.84 16.63 -0.07
C MET A 130 -6.39 17.34 -1.36
N GLY A 131 -7.14 17.17 -2.45
CA GLY A 131 -6.96 17.90 -3.71
C GLY A 131 -5.66 17.62 -4.44
N GLY A 132 -5.10 16.41 -4.30
CA GLY A 132 -3.84 16.03 -4.98
C GLY A 132 -2.63 16.86 -4.57
N SER A 133 -2.68 17.48 -3.38
CA SER A 133 -1.59 18.29 -2.84
C SER A 133 -0.32 17.48 -2.59
N VAL A 134 0.84 18.14 -2.55
CA VAL A 134 2.13 17.51 -2.19
C VAL A 134 2.01 16.68 -0.93
N ALA A 135 1.41 17.24 0.13
CA ALA A 135 1.23 16.55 1.40
C ALA A 135 0.42 15.24 1.26
N SER A 136 -0.61 15.22 0.41
CA SER A 136 -1.43 14.03 0.17
C SER A 136 -0.65 12.91 -0.53
N TRP A 137 0.19 13.25 -1.50
CA TRP A 137 1.06 12.30 -2.18
C TRP A 137 2.22 11.83 -1.32
N GLU A 138 2.74 12.66 -0.42
CA GLU A 138 3.72 12.23 0.58
C GLU A 138 3.14 11.20 1.56
N LEU A 139 1.83 11.29 1.88
CA LEU A 139 1.15 10.24 2.65
C LEU A 139 1.06 8.94 1.86
N ILE A 140 0.65 8.98 0.58
CA ILE A 140 0.63 7.80 -0.31
C ILE A 140 2.01 7.15 -0.41
N ARG A 141 3.07 7.96 -0.54
CA ARG A 141 4.44 7.44 -0.61
C ARG A 141 4.83 6.72 0.68
N LYS A 142 4.58 7.33 1.84
CA LYS A 142 4.90 6.72 3.14
C LYS A 142 4.15 5.41 3.32
N GLU A 143 2.87 5.40 2.99
CA GLU A 143 2.02 4.20 3.08
C GLU A 143 2.50 3.09 2.14
N SER A 144 2.80 3.44 0.89
CA SER A 144 3.35 2.50 -0.09
C SER A 144 4.65 1.89 0.40
N LYS A 145 5.54 2.69 1.01
CA LYS A 145 6.79 2.20 1.59
C LYS A 145 6.54 1.15 2.68
N VAL A 146 5.63 1.44 3.62
CA VAL A 146 5.28 0.51 4.71
C VAL A 146 4.71 -0.80 4.15
N HIS A 147 3.84 -0.74 3.14
CA HIS A 147 3.34 -1.96 2.51
C HIS A 147 4.44 -2.74 1.82
N LEU A 148 5.32 -2.10 1.06
CA LEU A 148 6.43 -2.78 0.39
C LEU A 148 7.35 -3.48 1.40
N GLU A 149 7.64 -2.85 2.54
CA GLU A 149 8.38 -3.46 3.65
C GLU A 149 7.64 -4.68 4.21
N MET A 150 6.31 -4.61 4.37
CA MET A 150 5.51 -5.76 4.81
C MET A 150 5.50 -6.90 3.78
N LEU A 151 5.43 -6.58 2.49
CA LEU A 151 5.50 -7.58 1.42
C LEU A 151 6.86 -8.29 1.39
N ASP A 152 7.96 -7.57 1.65
CA ASP A 152 9.31 -8.15 1.74
C ASP A 152 9.40 -9.13 2.92
N LEU A 153 8.88 -8.75 4.08
CA LEU A 153 8.78 -9.66 5.24
C LEU A 153 7.94 -10.90 4.90
N LEU A 154 6.82 -10.73 4.20
CA LEU A 154 5.95 -11.83 3.83
C LEU A 154 6.63 -12.79 2.84
N GLN A 155 7.36 -12.25 1.87
CA GLN A 155 8.10 -13.02 0.88
C GLN A 155 9.09 -13.99 1.54
N VAL A 156 9.77 -13.57 2.60
CA VAL A 156 10.71 -14.41 3.36
C VAL A 156 10.01 -15.63 3.99
N THR A 157 8.71 -15.53 4.29
CA THR A 157 7.95 -16.64 4.87
C THR A 157 7.46 -17.68 3.86
N ILE A 158 7.62 -17.44 2.55
CA ILE A 158 7.18 -18.35 1.51
C ILE A 158 8.23 -19.45 1.31
N PRO A 159 7.87 -20.74 1.45
CA PRO A 159 8.80 -21.84 1.24
C PRO A 159 9.40 -21.81 -0.16
N ARG A 160 10.73 -21.88 -0.26
CA ARG A 160 11.40 -22.01 -1.56
C ARG A 160 11.29 -23.45 -2.06
N PRO A 161 10.98 -23.70 -3.33
CA PRO A 161 11.04 -25.05 -3.87
C PRO A 161 12.46 -25.59 -3.72
N ALA A 162 12.58 -26.84 -3.25
CA ALA A 162 13.87 -27.52 -3.21
C ALA A 162 14.45 -27.56 -4.62
N LYS A 163 15.74 -27.19 -4.77
CA LYS A 163 16.43 -27.34 -6.05
C LYS A 163 16.39 -28.82 -6.43
N SER A 164 15.67 -29.15 -7.49
CA SER A 164 15.80 -30.46 -8.14
C SER A 164 17.21 -30.52 -8.74
N GLY A 165 18.08 -31.32 -8.11
CA GLY A 165 19.36 -31.72 -8.69
C GLY A 165 19.18 -32.69 -9.84
#